data_AF-A0A1V5ZV33-F1
#
_entry.id   AF-A0A1V5ZV33-F1
#
_cell.length_a   1.000
_cell.length_b   1.000
_cell.length_c   1.000
_cell.angle_alpha   90.00
_cell.angle_beta   90.00
_cell.angle_gamma   90.00
#
_symmetry.space_group_name_H-M   'P 1'
#
loop_
_entity.id
_entity.type
_entity.pdbx_description
1 polymer ?
#
loop_
_entity_poly.entity_id
_entity_poly.type
_entity_poly.pdbx_seq_one_letter_code
_entity_poly.pdbx_strand_id
1 'polypeptide(L)'
;MTQGRDTGCMPTPHFSFRLSVDQADSLRDMAKLYGAKDTSSFLREMVGAMCSNDMEKVKAFNGRLATKMGEQLTLKLNAVLDEATGAGKKAKKARKVAQGRKGGGRAGKRN
;
A
#
# COMPACT_ATOMS: atom_id res chain seq x y z
N MET A 1 -57.58 -13.42 -0.63
CA MET A 1 -56.84 -12.50 -1.51
C MET A 1 -55.60 -12.04 -0.77
N THR A 2 -54.45 -12.60 -1.14
CA THR A 2 -53.13 -12.36 -0.54
C THR A 2 -52.59 -11.00 -0.99
N GLN A 3 -52.53 -10.04 -0.08
CA GLN A 3 -51.77 -8.80 -0.30
C GLN A 3 -50.28 -9.15 -0.30
N GLY A 4 -49.66 -9.06 -1.48
CA GLY A 4 -48.21 -9.08 -1.63
C GLY A 4 -47.62 -7.87 -0.91
N ARG A 5 -46.73 -8.12 0.04
CA ARG A 5 -45.89 -7.06 0.61
C ARG A 5 -44.83 -6.75 -0.43
N ASP A 6 -45.05 -5.68 -1.20
CA ASP A 6 -43.97 -5.00 -1.90
C ASP A 6 -42.99 -4.46 -0.85
N THR A 7 -41.93 -5.22 -0.55
CA THR A 7 -40.77 -4.68 0.15
C THR A 7 -40.03 -3.78 -0.84
N GLY A 8 -40.56 -2.57 -1.03
CA GLY A 8 -39.92 -1.53 -1.81
C GLY A 8 -38.52 -1.28 -1.25
N CYS A 9 -37.51 -1.75 -1.96
CA CYS A 9 -36.12 -1.45 -1.63
C CYS A 9 -35.94 0.06 -1.76
N MET A 10 -35.88 0.76 -0.63
CA MET A 10 -35.66 2.21 -0.62
C MET A 10 -34.35 2.50 -1.37
N PRO A 11 -34.37 3.39 -2.37
CA PRO A 11 -33.18 3.66 -3.17
C PRO A 11 -32.09 4.22 -2.24
N THR A 12 -30.90 3.62 -2.31
CA THR A 12 -29.75 4.05 -1.51
C THR A 12 -29.46 5.53 -1.82
N PRO A 13 -29.51 6.44 -0.83
CA PRO A 13 -29.26 7.84 -1.06
C PRO A 13 -27.85 8.07 -1.60
N HIS A 14 -27.75 8.91 -2.62
CA HIS A 14 -26.48 9.25 -3.24
C HIS A 14 -25.90 10.51 -2.57
N PHE A 15 -24.75 10.38 -1.92
CA PHE A 15 -24.06 11.51 -1.28
C PHE A 15 -22.89 11.98 -2.16
N SER A 16 -22.79 13.29 -2.35
CA SER A 16 -21.64 13.93 -3.03
C SER A 16 -20.96 14.91 -2.07
N PHE A 17 -19.65 14.74 -1.88
CA PHE A 17 -18.85 15.64 -1.06
C PHE A 17 -17.96 16.50 -1.97
N ARG A 18 -17.91 17.81 -1.71
CA ARG A 18 -16.90 18.69 -2.30
C ARG A 18 -15.73 18.74 -1.35
N LEU A 19 -14.57 18.31 -1.83
CA LEU A 19 -13.33 18.26 -1.06
C LEU A 19 -12.30 19.17 -1.73
N SER A 20 -11.38 19.71 -0.93
CA SER A 20 -10.17 20.31 -1.50
C SER A 20 -9.33 19.23 -2.19
N VAL A 21 -8.45 19.65 -3.10
CA VAL A 21 -7.57 18.72 -3.84
C VAL A 21 -6.74 17.88 -2.86
N ASP A 22 -6.16 18.51 -1.85
CA ASP A 22 -5.34 17.83 -0.83
C ASP A 22 -6.11 16.75 -0.07
N GLN A 23 -7.39 17.01 0.26
CA GLN A 23 -8.24 16.05 0.96
C GLN A 23 -8.65 14.89 0.05
N ALA A 24 -8.95 15.18 -1.22
CA ALA A 24 -9.27 14.16 -2.21
C ALA A 24 -8.09 13.23 -2.48
N ASP A 25 -6.88 13.79 -2.56
CA ASP A 25 -5.65 13.01 -2.75
C ASP A 25 -5.33 12.17 -1.51
N SER A 26 -5.46 12.74 -0.31
CA SER A 26 -5.31 12.00 0.95
C SER A 26 -6.28 10.81 1.04
N LEU A 27 -7.55 11.00 0.68
CA LEU A 27 -8.53 9.93 0.65
C LEU A 27 -8.26 8.87 -0.41
N ARG A 28 -7.77 9.29 -1.58
CA ARG A 28 -7.37 8.37 -2.64
C ARG A 28 -6.22 7.49 -2.18
N ASP A 29 -5.23 8.04 -1.48
CA ASP A 29 -4.10 7.27 -0.97
C ASP A 29 -4.52 6.35 0.17
N MET A 30 -5.39 6.79 1.08
CA MET A 30 -5.97 5.93 2.10
C MET A 30 -6.78 4.78 1.51
N ALA A 31 -7.57 5.03 0.47
CA ALA A 31 -8.33 3.99 -0.23
C ALA A 31 -7.41 2.95 -0.88
N LYS A 32 -6.29 3.38 -1.51
CA LYS A 32 -5.27 2.47 -2.05
C LYS A 32 -4.61 1.64 -0.95
N LEU A 33 -4.24 2.26 0.17
CA LEU A 33 -3.60 1.58 1.31
C LEU A 33 -4.53 0.55 1.94
N TYR A 34 -5.82 0.88 2.05
CA TYR A 34 -6.86 -0.03 2.51
C TYR A 34 -7.11 -1.19 1.52
N GLY A 35 -6.73 -1.03 0.26
CA GLY A 35 -6.97 -2.00 -0.81
C GLY A 35 -8.38 -1.93 -1.41
N ALA A 36 -9.05 -0.79 -1.28
CA ALA A 36 -10.34 -0.57 -1.94
C ALA A 36 -10.18 -0.39 -3.45
N LYS A 37 -11.20 -0.81 -4.21
CA LYS A 37 -11.24 -0.68 -5.68
C LYS A 37 -11.26 0.79 -6.12
N ASP A 38 -11.91 1.64 -5.34
CA ASP A 38 -12.10 3.06 -5.60
C ASP A 38 -12.33 3.82 -4.29
N THR A 39 -12.15 5.15 -4.30
CA THR A 39 -12.34 5.98 -3.10
C THR A 39 -13.78 5.92 -2.58
N SER A 40 -14.78 5.72 -3.44
CA SER A 40 -16.18 5.71 -3.03
C SER A 40 -16.53 4.42 -2.29
N SER A 41 -15.98 3.27 -2.68
CA SER A 41 -16.16 2.01 -1.95
C SER A 41 -15.55 2.08 -0.55
N PHE A 42 -14.34 2.65 -0.43
CA PHE A 42 -13.73 2.93 0.88
C PHE A 42 -14.62 3.84 1.76
N LEU A 43 -15.09 4.96 1.20
CA LEU A 43 -15.93 5.92 1.94
C LEU A 43 -17.27 5.31 2.36
N ARG A 44 -17.90 4.49 1.51
CA ARG A 44 -19.15 3.80 1.87
C ARG A 44 -18.96 2.84 3.02
N GLU A 45 -17.86 2.09 3.03
CA GLU A 45 -17.57 1.16 4.13
C GLU A 45 -17.25 1.93 5.42
N MET A 46 -16.44 2.99 5.33
CA MET A 46 -16.10 3.85 6.46
C MET A 46 -17.35 4.49 7.07
N VAL A 47 -18.19 5.14 6.26
CA VAL A 47 -19.44 5.76 6.73
C VAL A 47 -20.41 4.69 7.24
N GLY A 48 -20.50 3.54 6.57
CA GLY A 48 -21.34 2.42 7.00
C GLY A 48 -20.94 1.90 8.38
N ALA A 49 -19.64 1.75 8.65
CA ALA A 49 -19.17 1.32 9.96
C ALA A 49 -19.39 2.41 11.02
N MET A 50 -18.99 3.65 10.74
CA MET A 50 -19.05 4.76 11.71
C MET A 50 -20.47 5.20 12.05
N CYS A 51 -21.41 5.11 11.09
CA CYS A 51 -22.81 5.49 11.28
C CYS A 51 -23.73 4.32 11.67
N SER A 52 -23.22 3.11 11.82
CA SER A 52 -24.04 1.94 12.18
C SER A 52 -24.44 1.85 13.65
N ASN A 53 -23.93 2.72 14.53
CA ASN A 53 -24.07 2.62 16.00
C ASN A 53 -23.65 1.24 16.58
N ASP A 54 -22.89 0.47 15.81
CA ASP A 54 -22.46 -0.88 16.13
C ASP A 54 -20.95 -0.89 16.31
N MET A 55 -20.52 -1.01 17.57
CA MET A 55 -19.10 -0.99 17.94
C MET A 55 -18.32 -2.19 17.38
N GLU A 56 -18.98 -3.30 17.07
CA GLU A 56 -18.32 -4.45 16.45
C GLU A 56 -17.94 -4.14 15.00
N LYS A 57 -18.82 -3.44 14.26
CA LYS A 57 -18.52 -2.97 12.89
C LYS A 57 -17.41 -1.94 12.85
N VAL A 58 -17.39 -1.02 13.81
CA VAL A 58 -16.29 -0.05 13.95
C VAL A 58 -14.97 -0.76 14.24
N LYS A 59 -14.95 -1.71 15.18
CA LYS A 59 -13.75 -2.51 15.49
C LYS A 59 -13.30 -3.36 14.31
N ALA A 60 -14.23 -3.98 13.59
CA ALA A 60 -13.92 -4.79 12.42
C ALA A 60 -13.32 -3.96 11.28
N PHE A 61 -13.87 -2.76 11.03
CA PHE A 61 -13.31 -1.81 10.07
C PHE A 61 -11.91 -1.35 10.47
N ASN A 62 -11.74 -0.93 11.73
CA ASN A 62 -10.43 -0.50 12.25
C ASN A 62 -9.39 -1.63 12.24
N GLY A 63 -9.80 -2.87 12.53
CA GLY A 63 -8.95 -4.05 12.44
C GLY A 63 -8.47 -4.29 11.01
N ARG A 64 -9.37 -4.26 10.01
CA ARG A 64 -8.99 -4.35 8.59
C ARG A 64 -8.04 -3.25 8.18
N LEU A 65 -8.32 -2.01 8.59
CA LEU A 65 -7.47 -0.85 8.31
C LEU A 65 -6.06 -1.03 8.88
N ALA A 66 -5.95 -1.44 10.14
CA ALA A 66 -4.67 -1.67 10.81
C ALA A 66 -3.87 -2.81 10.16
N THR A 67 -4.53 -3.93 9.81
CA THR A 67 -3.87 -5.04 9.12
C THR A 67 -3.32 -4.61 7.76
N LYS A 68 -4.12 -3.90 6.95
CA LYS A 68 -3.71 -3.47 5.61
C LYS A 68 -2.58 -2.45 5.64
N MET A 69 -2.62 -1.51 6.58
CA MET A 69 -1.52 -0.57 6.80
C MET A 69 -0.25 -1.27 7.31
N GLY A 70 -0.39 -2.25 8.20
CA GLY A 70 0.73 -3.05 8.69
C GLY A 70 1.39 -3.90 7.60
N GLU A 71 0.60 -4.51 6.72
CA GLU A 71 1.09 -5.24 5.54
C GLU A 71 1.89 -4.32 4.62
N GLN A 72 1.37 -3.14 4.30
CA GLN A 72 2.05 -2.12 3.50
C GLN A 72 3.37 -1.66 4.14
N LEU A 73 3.39 -1.41 5.45
CA LEU A 73 4.59 -1.02 6.17
C LEU A 73 5.64 -2.13 6.14
N THR A 74 5.23 -3.38 6.36
CA THR A 74 6.10 -4.55 6.31
C THR A 74 6.71 -4.74 4.92
N LEU A 75 5.92 -4.58 3.86
CA LEU A 75 6.42 -4.63 2.49
C LEU A 75 7.44 -3.52 2.20
N LYS A 76 7.20 -2.30 2.67
CA LYS A 76 8.16 -1.19 2.53
C LYS A 76 9.45 -1.44 3.30
N LEU A 77 9.36 -1.95 4.53
CA LEU A 77 10.52 -2.30 5.34
C LEU A 77 11.34 -3.42 4.67
N ASN A 78 10.68 -4.44 4.13
CA ASN A 78 11.36 -5.51 3.39
C ASN A 78 12.03 -4.97 2.12
N ALA A 79 11.37 -4.08 1.37
CA ALA A 79 11.97 -3.44 0.21
C ALA A 79 13.22 -2.61 0.57
N VAL A 80 13.16 -1.85 1.67
CA VAL A 80 14.30 -1.07 2.18
C VAL A 80 15.43 -1.98 2.67
N LEU A 81 15.11 -3.08 3.35
CA LEU A 81 16.09 -4.09 3.78
C LEU A 81 16.72 -4.80 2.58
N ASP A 82 15.94 -5.14 1.55
CA ASP A 82 16.44 -5.72 0.30
C ASP A 82 17.33 -4.74 -0.48
N GLU A 83 17.02 -3.45 -0.48
CA GLU A 83 17.85 -2.41 -1.07
C GLU A 83 19.17 -2.23 -0.28
N ALA A 84 19.08 -2.18 1.04
CA ALA A 84 20.24 -2.08 1.94
C ALA A 84 21.16 -3.32 1.82
N THR A 85 20.60 -4.53 1.71
CA THR A 85 21.37 -5.76 1.53
C THR A 85 21.87 -5.94 0.08
N GLY A 86 21.12 -5.43 -0.92
CA GLY A 86 21.50 -5.37 -2.32
C GLY A 86 22.67 -4.43 -2.61
N ALA A 87 22.75 -3.29 -1.92
CA ALA A 87 23.88 -2.36 -1.97
C ALA A 87 25.19 -3.04 -1.51
N GLY A 88 25.12 -3.92 -0.50
CA GLY A 88 26.26 -4.71 -0.03
C GLY A 88 26.80 -5.70 -1.07
N LYS A 89 25.94 -6.27 -1.93
CA LYS A 89 26.34 -7.18 -3.02
C LYS A 89 27.01 -6.44 -4.18
N LYS A 90 26.56 -5.23 -4.53
CA LYS A 90 27.21 -4.40 -5.57
C LYS A 90 28.59 -3.88 -5.12
N ALA A 91 28.72 -3.46 -3.85
CA ALA A 91 29.99 -2.98 -3.30
C ALA A 91 31.08 -4.09 -3.22
N LYS A 92 30.71 -5.32 -2.81
CA LYS A 92 31.68 -6.45 -2.79
C LYS A 92 32.12 -6.87 -4.19
N LYS A 93 31.24 -6.81 -5.20
CA LYS A 93 31.61 -7.14 -6.59
C LYS A 93 32.57 -6.10 -7.19
N ALA A 94 32.38 -4.82 -6.91
CA ALA A 94 33.31 -3.76 -7.33
C ALA A 94 34.71 -3.90 -6.69
N ARG A 95 34.77 -4.27 -5.39
CA ARG A 95 36.05 -4.43 -4.68
C ARG A 95 36.87 -5.63 -5.18
N LYS A 96 36.20 -6.71 -5.62
CA LYS A 96 36.86 -7.91 -6.19
C LYS A 96 37.42 -7.67 -7.60
N VAL A 97 36.79 -6.80 -8.40
CA VAL A 97 37.30 -6.42 -9.73
C VAL A 97 38.48 -5.43 -9.65
N ALA A 98 38.48 -4.54 -8.64
CA ALA A 98 39.56 -3.57 -8.45
C ALA A 98 40.88 -4.21 -7.95
N GLN A 99 40.82 -5.32 -7.18
CA GLN A 99 42.03 -6.01 -6.70
C GLN A 99 42.68 -6.95 -7.73
N GLY A 100 41.98 -7.33 -8.81
CA GLY A 100 42.53 -8.19 -9.87
C GLY A 100 43.35 -7.47 -10.95
N ARG A 101 43.50 -6.14 -10.88
CA ARG A 101 44.05 -5.32 -11.98
C ARG A 101 45.32 -4.53 -11.65
N LYS A 102 45.96 -4.79 -10.50
CA LYS A 102 47.29 -4.25 -10.15
C LYS A 102 48.24 -5.40 -9.79
N GLY A 103 48.88 -5.98 -10.80
CA GLY A 103 49.93 -6.98 -10.59
C GLY A 103 50.16 -7.86 -11.80
N GLY A 104 50.64 -7.29 -12.91
CA GLY A 104 50.93 -8.06 -14.12
C GLY A 104 51.53 -7.20 -15.22
N GLY A 105 52.59 -6.45 -14.89
CA GLY A 105 53.24 -5.54 -15.83
C GLY A 105 54.74 -5.54 -15.64
N ARG A 106 55.42 -6.62 -16.06
CA ARG A 106 56.82 -6.60 -16.51
C ARG A 106 57.19 -7.94 -17.16
N ALA A 107 57.02 -8.02 -18.47
CA ALA A 107 57.83 -8.90 -19.32
C ALA A 107 58.61 -7.98 -20.26
N GLY A 108 59.86 -7.75 -19.90
CA GLY A 108 60.79 -6.90 -20.63
C GLY A 108 61.13 -7.53 -21.98
N LYS A 109 60.94 -6.73 -23.02
CA LYS A 109 61.52 -6.92 -24.35
C LYS A 109 63.02 -6.58 -24.26
N ARG A 110 63.92 -7.55 -24.44
CA ARG A 110 65.33 -7.33 -24.82
C ARG A 110 65.82 -8.48 -25.70
N ASN A 111 66.41 -8.07 -26.83
CA ASN A 111 67.19 -8.77 -27.86
C ASN A 111 67.19 -10.30 -27.87
#